data_AF-A0A8H7QYI4-F1
#
_entry.id   AF-A0A8H7QYI4-F1
#
_cell.length_a   1.000
_cell.length_b   1.000
_cell.length_c   1.000
_cell.angle_alpha   90.00
_cell.angle_beta   90.00
_cell.angle_gamma   90.00
#
_symmetry.space_group_name_H-M   'P 1'
#
loop_
_entity.id
_entity.type
_entity.pdbx_description
1 polymer ?
#
loop_
_entity_poly.entity_id
_entity_poly.type
_entity_poly.pdbx_seq_one_letter_code
_entity_poly.pdbx_strand_id
1 'polypeptide(L)'
;MSGYASHYLSKIYNAFTLSWSVTTTQQTQESDIQGIDEDYCIVKCTSPSSVQSTLTLIEGVPINFHHTQDILDEFYLMHDKLYHTCHQFDACRVTEQFSNTHFKMGSELKLLIRFMMRRYGDNGWLTLMGLLMIARQVLTTPSQVKKELLHVTMIGRELAVAMLCALSCKSTVAIHTHLKVAILEILQCRQWFPSLRDTCLELSQHDKDWELHAHYHQVVSMATQYVSQGDQV
;
A
#
# COMPACT_ATOMS: atom_id res chain seq x y z
N MET A 1 -24.50 -12.03 17.01
CA MET A 1 -24.37 -10.77 16.23
C MET A 1 -23.32 -10.83 15.10
N SER A 2 -22.91 -12.02 14.60
CA SER A 2 -21.81 -12.12 13.61
C SER A 2 -22.22 -12.11 12.12
N GLY A 3 -23.53 -12.08 11.81
CA GLY A 3 -24.00 -12.16 10.42
C GLY A 3 -23.93 -10.85 9.61
N TYR A 4 -24.11 -9.70 10.25
CA TYR A 4 -24.20 -8.40 9.55
C TYR A 4 -22.84 -7.85 9.10
N ALA A 5 -21.79 -8.02 9.91
CA ALA A 5 -20.43 -7.59 9.53
C ALA A 5 -19.89 -8.40 8.34
N SER A 6 -20.09 -9.72 8.35
CA SER A 6 -19.64 -10.62 7.27
C SER A 6 -20.28 -10.26 5.91
N HIS A 7 -21.58 -9.95 5.90
CA HIS A 7 -22.29 -9.59 4.67
C HIS A 7 -21.92 -8.19 4.14
N TYR A 8 -21.66 -7.22 5.00
CA TYR A 8 -21.21 -5.88 4.61
C TYR A 8 -19.78 -5.90 4.06
N LEU A 9 -18.88 -6.66 4.69
CA LEU A 9 -17.48 -6.79 4.28
C LEU A 9 -17.31 -7.63 3.00
N SER A 10 -18.12 -8.68 2.82
CA SER A 10 -18.20 -9.39 1.53
C SER A 10 -18.70 -8.49 0.41
N LYS A 11 -19.64 -7.57 0.69
CA LYS A 11 -20.07 -6.56 -0.29
C LYS A 11 -18.99 -5.54 -0.59
N ILE A 12 -18.19 -5.11 0.39
CA ILE A 12 -17.04 -4.23 0.15
C ILE A 12 -15.98 -4.94 -0.70
N TYR A 13 -15.63 -6.19 -0.37
CA TYR A 13 -14.68 -6.98 -1.15
C TYR A 13 -15.19 -7.27 -2.58
N ASN A 14 -16.48 -7.57 -2.72
CA ASN A 14 -17.12 -7.79 -4.04
C ASN A 14 -17.26 -6.48 -4.85
N ALA A 15 -17.59 -5.36 -4.21
CA ALA A 15 -17.60 -4.05 -4.88
C ALA A 15 -16.19 -3.62 -5.28
N PHE A 16 -15.19 -3.92 -4.44
CA PHE A 16 -13.78 -3.73 -4.71
C PHE A 16 -13.22 -4.74 -5.73
N THR A 17 -13.97 -5.75 -6.19
CA THR A 17 -13.54 -6.62 -7.30
C THR A 17 -14.34 -6.34 -8.58
N LEU A 18 -15.58 -5.84 -8.47
CA LEU A 18 -16.46 -5.54 -9.60
C LEU A 18 -16.19 -4.18 -10.28
N SER A 19 -15.61 -3.18 -9.62
CA SER A 19 -15.31 -1.89 -10.28
C SER A 19 -14.12 -1.93 -11.26
N TRP A 20 -13.63 -3.11 -11.64
CA TRP A 20 -12.32 -3.32 -12.27
C TRP A 20 -12.35 -3.86 -13.71
N SER A 21 -13.51 -3.85 -14.37
CA SER A 21 -13.67 -4.32 -15.76
C SER A 21 -13.71 -3.21 -16.82
N VAL A 22 -13.14 -2.03 -16.57
CA VAL A 22 -13.04 -0.97 -17.59
C VAL A 22 -11.61 -0.89 -18.09
N THR A 23 -11.34 -1.56 -19.22
CA THR A 23 -10.09 -1.47 -19.96
C THR A 23 -10.00 -0.09 -20.61
N THR A 24 -9.05 0.74 -20.15
CA THR A 24 -8.70 2.00 -20.80
C THR A 24 -7.89 1.71 -22.06
N THR A 25 -8.48 1.96 -23.22
CA THR A 25 -7.77 2.02 -24.51
C THR A 25 -6.92 3.30 -24.52
N GLN A 26 -5.60 3.17 -24.42
CA GLN A 26 -4.69 4.30 -24.70
C GLN A 26 -4.35 4.29 -26.20
N GLN A 27 -4.79 5.33 -26.91
CA GLN A 27 -4.29 5.69 -28.23
C GLN A 27 -2.97 6.44 -28.06
N THR A 28 -1.89 5.91 -28.63
CA THR A 28 -0.61 6.60 -28.78
C THR A 28 -0.69 7.51 -30.02
N GLN A 29 -0.57 8.82 -29.83
CA GLN A 29 -0.32 9.77 -30.91
C GLN A 29 1.14 10.22 -30.79
N GLU A 30 1.98 9.78 -31.72
CA GLU A 30 3.30 10.33 -31.97
C GLU A 30 3.14 11.68 -32.67
N SER A 31 3.79 12.72 -32.14
CA SER A 31 4.02 13.96 -32.88
C SER A 31 5.45 14.43 -32.63
N ASP A 32 6.26 14.35 -33.69
CA ASP A 32 7.57 14.96 -33.83
C ASP A 32 7.48 16.49 -33.68
N ILE A 33 8.30 17.06 -32.80
CA ILE A 33 8.73 18.47 -32.91
C ILE A 33 10.22 18.53 -32.60
N GLN A 34 11.01 18.84 -33.62
CA GLN A 34 12.42 19.19 -33.53
C GLN A 34 12.59 20.65 -33.11
N GLY A 35 13.54 20.89 -32.19
CA GLY A 35 14.24 22.15 -32.01
C GLY A 35 13.71 23.05 -30.90
N ILE A 36 14.49 23.18 -29.82
CA ILE A 36 15.04 24.45 -29.28
C ILE A 36 16.03 24.08 -28.14
N ASP A 37 17.13 24.82 -28.14
CA ASP A 37 18.29 24.79 -27.23
C ASP A 37 17.95 25.32 -25.82
N GLU A 38 18.90 25.18 -24.88
CA GLU A 38 18.96 25.70 -23.50
C GLU A 38 18.66 24.72 -22.35
N ASP A 39 19.75 24.20 -21.75
CA ASP A 39 19.99 24.01 -20.31
C ASP A 39 18.93 23.35 -19.40
N TYR A 40 18.08 22.47 -19.94
CA TYR A 40 17.35 21.53 -19.09
C TYR A 40 18.23 20.31 -18.82
N CYS A 41 18.73 20.22 -17.59
CA CYS A 41 19.27 18.98 -17.05
C CYS A 41 18.12 17.96 -17.01
N ILE A 42 17.91 17.22 -18.11
CA ILE A 42 17.05 16.04 -18.13
C ILE A 42 17.73 15.07 -17.18
N VAL A 43 17.32 15.08 -15.91
CA VAL A 43 17.65 14.00 -14.98
C VAL A 43 16.99 12.77 -15.57
N LYS A 44 17.74 12.02 -16.37
CA LYS A 44 17.41 10.63 -16.70
C LYS A 44 17.47 9.90 -15.36
N CYS A 45 16.36 9.94 -14.63
CA CYS A 45 16.08 8.96 -13.61
C CYS A 45 16.11 7.61 -14.33
N THR A 46 17.27 6.94 -14.33
CA THR A 46 17.41 5.54 -14.72
C THR A 46 16.35 4.81 -13.93
N SER A 47 15.25 4.45 -14.60
CA SER A 47 14.04 3.98 -13.94
C SER A 47 14.40 2.71 -13.16
N PRO A 48 14.33 2.72 -11.83
CA PRO A 48 14.30 1.48 -11.08
C PRO A 48 13.18 0.63 -11.69
N SER A 49 13.43 -0.65 -11.96
CA SER A 49 12.48 -1.57 -12.61
C SER A 49 11.04 -1.30 -12.15
N SER A 50 10.08 -1.16 -13.06
CA SER A 50 8.71 -0.73 -12.70
C SER A 50 8.12 -1.61 -11.58
N VAL A 51 7.23 -1.06 -10.73
CA VAL A 51 6.54 -1.85 -9.70
C VAL A 51 5.92 -3.10 -10.31
N GLN A 52 5.27 -2.95 -11.47
CA GLN A 52 4.64 -4.05 -12.19
C GLN A 52 5.62 -5.18 -12.52
N SER A 53 6.84 -4.85 -12.96
CA SER A 53 7.87 -5.85 -13.27
C SER A 53 8.30 -6.65 -12.04
N THR A 54 8.50 -5.97 -10.90
CA THR A 54 8.83 -6.61 -9.62
C THR A 54 7.68 -7.51 -9.14
N LEU A 55 6.44 -7.04 -9.24
CA LEU A 55 5.27 -7.81 -8.84
C LEU A 55 5.09 -9.07 -9.69
N THR A 56 5.25 -8.97 -11.02
CA THR A 56 5.15 -10.13 -11.92
C THR A 56 6.23 -11.18 -11.64
N LEU A 57 7.43 -10.75 -11.22
CA LEU A 57 8.49 -11.68 -10.80
C LEU A 57 8.08 -12.49 -9.56
N ILE A 58 7.47 -11.83 -8.57
CA ILE A 58 7.06 -12.46 -7.31
C ILE A 58 5.81 -13.32 -7.49
N GLU A 59 4.83 -12.87 -8.28
CA GLU A 59 3.57 -13.59 -8.52
C GLU A 59 3.78 -14.95 -9.20
N GLY A 60 4.89 -15.14 -9.91
CA GLY A 60 5.26 -16.43 -10.51
C GLY A 60 5.70 -17.51 -9.52
N VAL A 61 5.93 -17.16 -8.25
CA VAL A 61 6.45 -18.07 -7.23
C VAL A 61 5.33 -18.46 -6.25
N PRO A 62 5.04 -19.75 -6.00
CA PRO A 62 4.03 -20.15 -5.01
C PRO A 62 4.45 -19.75 -3.59
N ILE A 63 3.50 -19.33 -2.75
CA ILE A 63 3.79 -19.03 -1.34
C ILE A 63 3.95 -20.34 -0.58
N ASN A 64 5.10 -20.50 0.07
CA ASN A 64 5.25 -21.51 1.10
C ASN A 64 5.41 -20.84 2.46
N PHE A 65 4.34 -20.84 3.26
CA PHE A 65 4.36 -20.25 4.60
C PHE A 65 5.31 -20.96 5.58
N HIS A 66 5.82 -22.15 5.23
CA HIS A 66 6.87 -22.84 5.99
C HIS A 66 8.28 -22.33 5.65
N HIS A 67 8.45 -21.64 4.52
CA HIS A 67 9.71 -20.98 4.15
C HIS A 67 9.64 -19.52 4.54
N THR A 68 9.90 -19.25 5.83
CA THR A 68 9.90 -17.89 6.36
C THR A 68 10.82 -16.94 5.58
N GLN A 69 11.95 -17.43 5.08
CA GLN A 69 12.91 -16.61 4.33
C GLN A 69 12.29 -16.01 3.06
N ASP A 70 11.51 -16.79 2.31
CA ASP A 70 10.88 -16.31 1.07
C ASP A 70 9.94 -15.12 1.36
N ILE A 71 9.17 -15.19 2.45
CA ILE A 71 8.28 -14.11 2.87
C ILE A 71 9.10 -12.88 3.28
N LEU A 72 10.20 -13.06 4.00
CA LEU A 72 11.06 -11.94 4.40
C LEU A 72 11.70 -11.28 3.18
N ASP A 73 12.21 -12.06 2.24
CA ASP A 73 12.81 -11.55 1.01
C ASP A 73 11.78 -10.77 0.17
N GLU A 74 10.55 -11.27 0.08
CA GLU A 74 9.43 -10.54 -0.54
C GLU A 74 9.15 -9.22 0.19
N PHE A 75 9.10 -9.21 1.53
CA PHE A 75 8.87 -7.99 2.31
C PHE A 75 10.02 -6.97 2.17
N TYR A 76 11.28 -7.41 2.16
CA TYR A 76 12.43 -6.54 1.91
C TYR A 76 12.38 -5.93 0.52
N LEU A 77 12.12 -6.74 -0.51
CA LEU A 77 11.99 -6.29 -1.88
C LEU A 77 10.85 -5.28 -2.04
N MET A 78 9.71 -5.55 -1.41
CA MET A 78 8.56 -4.65 -1.40
C MET A 78 8.85 -3.34 -0.65
N HIS A 79 9.56 -3.41 0.48
CA HIS A 79 9.98 -2.24 1.24
C HIS A 79 10.92 -1.34 0.42
N ASP A 80 11.94 -1.93 -0.22
CA ASP A 80 12.88 -1.21 -1.09
C ASP A 80 12.15 -0.54 -2.26
N LYS A 81 11.24 -1.29 -2.90
CA LYS A 81 10.45 -0.77 -4.01
C LYS A 81 9.54 0.38 -3.59
N LEU A 82 8.89 0.24 -2.45
CA LEU A 82 8.03 1.27 -1.85
C LEU A 82 8.82 2.52 -1.49
N TYR A 83 9.99 2.37 -0.87
CA TYR A 83 10.91 3.48 -0.59
C TYR A 83 11.26 4.23 -1.87
N HIS A 84 11.67 3.52 -2.91
CA HIS A 84 11.99 4.13 -4.20
C HIS A 84 10.79 4.81 -4.84
N THR A 85 9.61 4.19 -4.89
CA THR A 85 8.41 4.83 -5.47
C THR A 85 8.03 6.11 -4.71
N CYS A 86 8.11 6.11 -3.37
CA CYS A 86 7.78 7.27 -2.55
C CYS A 86 8.84 8.40 -2.59
N HIS A 87 10.13 8.05 -2.69
CA HIS A 87 11.25 9.01 -2.64
C HIS A 87 11.82 9.40 -4.00
N GLN A 88 11.40 8.77 -5.10
CA GLN A 88 11.71 9.22 -6.46
C GLN A 88 11.34 10.70 -6.71
N PHE A 89 10.39 11.24 -5.93
CA PHE A 89 9.96 12.62 -6.00
C PHE A 89 10.88 13.65 -5.34
N ASP A 90 11.71 13.26 -4.39
CA ASP A 90 12.69 14.19 -3.81
C ASP A 90 13.62 14.76 -4.90
N ALA A 91 13.86 13.97 -5.95
CA ALA A 91 14.63 14.38 -7.13
C ALA A 91 13.84 15.22 -8.16
N CYS A 92 12.50 15.10 -8.23
CA CYS A 92 11.67 15.71 -9.27
C CYS A 92 11.03 17.07 -8.87
N ARG A 93 11.27 17.53 -7.63
CA ARG A 93 10.64 18.71 -7.01
C ARG A 93 10.78 20.04 -7.78
N VAL A 94 11.74 20.14 -8.70
CA VAL A 94 12.09 21.38 -9.41
C VAL A 94 11.49 21.45 -10.84
N THR A 95 10.74 20.45 -11.29
CA THR A 95 10.31 20.35 -12.71
C THR A 95 8.79 20.27 -12.88
N GLU A 96 8.26 20.79 -13.99
CA GLU A 96 6.84 20.73 -14.39
C GLU A 96 6.29 19.27 -14.50
N GLN A 97 7.18 18.28 -14.55
CA GLN A 97 6.85 16.86 -14.58
C GLN A 97 6.12 16.37 -13.31
N PHE A 98 6.20 17.14 -12.21
CA PHE A 98 5.54 16.86 -10.93
C PHE A 98 4.03 16.56 -11.06
N SER A 99 3.37 17.19 -12.03
CA SER A 99 1.93 17.04 -12.31
C SER A 99 1.52 15.66 -12.84
N ASN A 100 2.40 14.93 -13.56
CA ASN A 100 2.07 13.60 -14.07
C ASN A 100 2.63 12.49 -13.17
N THR A 101 3.71 12.76 -12.47
CA THR A 101 4.41 11.74 -11.69
C THR A 101 3.59 11.31 -10.45
N HIS A 102 2.69 12.15 -9.92
CA HIS A 102 1.89 11.78 -8.74
C HIS A 102 0.76 10.80 -9.07
N PHE A 103 0.15 10.90 -10.25
CA PHE A 103 -0.78 9.89 -10.74
C PHE A 103 -0.11 8.54 -10.93
N LYS A 104 1.12 8.53 -11.50
CA LYS A 104 1.90 7.31 -11.66
C LYS A 104 2.24 6.68 -10.31
N MET A 105 2.70 7.46 -9.34
CA MET A 105 2.97 6.96 -7.98
C MET A 105 1.72 6.41 -7.30
N GLY A 106 0.62 7.17 -7.35
CA GLY A 106 -0.66 6.71 -6.82
C GLY A 106 -1.05 5.37 -7.42
N SER A 107 -0.95 5.22 -8.74
CA SER A 107 -1.22 3.95 -9.43
C SER A 107 -0.29 2.83 -8.96
N GLU A 108 1.02 3.08 -8.85
CA GLU A 108 2.02 2.12 -8.37
C GLU A 108 1.76 1.69 -6.92
N LEU A 109 1.45 2.62 -6.01
CA LEU A 109 1.11 2.30 -4.62
C LEU A 109 -0.18 1.49 -4.54
N LYS A 110 -1.18 1.80 -5.36
CA LYS A 110 -2.42 1.01 -5.44
C LYS A 110 -2.15 -0.39 -5.98
N LEU A 111 -1.20 -0.56 -6.90
CA LEU A 111 -0.76 -1.90 -7.33
C LEU A 111 -0.11 -2.67 -6.17
N LEU A 112 0.72 -2.03 -5.35
CA LEU A 112 1.29 -2.67 -4.16
C LEU A 112 0.20 -3.07 -3.15
N ILE A 113 -0.80 -2.21 -2.90
CA ILE A 113 -1.95 -2.53 -2.03
C ILE A 113 -2.69 -3.77 -2.55
N ARG A 114 -3.02 -3.80 -3.85
CA ARG A 114 -3.70 -4.94 -4.48
C ARG A 114 -2.86 -6.21 -4.42
N PHE A 115 -1.56 -6.08 -4.63
CA PHE A 115 -0.65 -7.20 -4.51
C PHE A 115 -0.67 -7.77 -3.09
N MET A 116 -0.56 -6.95 -2.04
CA MET A 116 -0.62 -7.47 -0.65
C MET A 116 -1.93 -8.18 -0.37
N MET A 117 -3.05 -7.58 -0.78
CA MET A 117 -4.39 -8.17 -0.61
C MET A 117 -4.57 -9.50 -1.33
N ARG A 118 -3.97 -9.67 -2.51
CA ARG A 118 -4.04 -10.92 -3.29
C ARG A 118 -3.06 -11.97 -2.80
N ARG A 119 -1.80 -11.56 -2.61
CA ARG A 119 -0.68 -12.44 -2.24
C ARG A 119 -0.91 -13.01 -0.85
N TYR A 120 -1.22 -12.17 0.13
CA TYR A 120 -1.31 -12.57 1.52
C TYR A 120 -2.74 -12.66 2.04
N GLY A 121 -3.76 -12.58 1.16
CA GLY A 121 -5.16 -12.43 1.55
C GLY A 121 -5.70 -13.48 2.51
N ASP A 122 -5.19 -14.71 2.47
CA ASP A 122 -5.54 -15.81 3.39
C ASP A 122 -4.91 -15.68 4.79
N ASN A 123 -3.99 -14.71 4.94
CA ASN A 123 -3.29 -14.36 6.16
C ASN A 123 -3.50 -12.86 6.46
N GLY A 124 -4.49 -12.58 7.32
CA GLY A 124 -4.88 -11.23 7.66
C GLY A 124 -3.76 -10.41 8.29
N TRP A 125 -2.91 -11.03 9.13
CA TRP A 125 -1.82 -10.33 9.80
C TRP A 125 -0.70 -9.94 8.82
N LEU A 126 -0.25 -10.84 7.94
CA LEU A 126 0.76 -10.51 6.91
C LEU A 126 0.26 -9.43 5.96
N THR A 127 -0.99 -9.56 5.50
CA THR A 127 -1.63 -8.54 4.68
C THR A 127 -1.63 -7.19 5.39
N LEU A 128 -2.03 -7.16 6.66
CA LEU A 128 -2.08 -5.95 7.47
C LEU A 128 -0.69 -5.31 7.65
N MET A 129 0.36 -6.10 7.87
CA MET A 129 1.73 -5.58 7.99
C MET A 129 2.22 -4.98 6.68
N GLY A 130 1.92 -5.61 5.55
CA GLY A 130 2.19 -5.05 4.22
C GLY A 130 1.51 -3.71 3.99
N LEU A 131 0.23 -3.61 4.33
CA LEU A 131 -0.54 -2.37 4.20
C LEU A 131 -0.03 -1.29 5.16
N LEU A 132 0.35 -1.66 6.38
CA LEU A 132 0.95 -0.74 7.35
C LEU A 132 2.30 -0.21 6.88
N MET A 133 3.12 -1.06 6.25
CA MET A 133 4.37 -0.65 5.62
C MET A 133 4.13 0.41 4.55
N ILE A 134 3.17 0.18 3.64
CA ILE A 134 2.77 1.16 2.59
C ILE A 134 2.31 2.47 3.23
N ALA A 135 1.39 2.40 4.20
CA ALA A 135 0.85 3.58 4.86
C ALA A 135 1.94 4.42 5.54
N ARG A 136 2.84 3.77 6.29
CA ARG A 136 3.95 4.46 6.97
C ARG A 136 4.88 5.13 5.97
N GLN A 137 5.25 4.46 4.87
CA GLN A 137 6.13 5.09 3.89
C GLN A 137 5.50 6.34 3.27
N VAL A 138 4.19 6.28 2.95
CA VAL A 138 3.44 7.44 2.45
C VAL A 138 3.49 8.59 3.46
N LEU A 139 3.30 8.32 4.75
CA LEU A 139 3.36 9.33 5.80
C LEU A 139 4.77 9.87 6.08
N THR A 140 5.83 9.15 5.73
CA THR A 140 7.21 9.66 5.85
C THR A 140 7.65 10.49 4.66
N THR A 141 6.86 10.57 3.58
CA THR A 141 7.19 11.42 2.43
C THR A 141 7.14 12.91 2.78
N PRO A 142 7.88 13.77 2.04
CA PRO A 142 7.81 15.22 2.21
C PRO A 142 6.38 15.76 2.09
N SER A 143 6.09 16.87 2.78
CA SER A 143 4.72 17.42 2.91
C SER A 143 3.98 17.62 1.59
N GLN A 144 4.66 18.05 0.53
CA GLN A 144 4.05 18.23 -0.79
C GLN A 144 3.67 16.90 -1.43
N VAL A 145 4.58 15.92 -1.43
CA VAL A 145 4.34 14.55 -1.95
C VAL A 145 3.23 13.87 -1.15
N LYS A 146 3.30 13.97 0.18
CA LYS A 146 2.28 13.47 1.10
C LYS A 146 0.91 14.04 0.73
N LYS A 147 0.83 15.35 0.48
CA LYS A 147 -0.42 16.02 0.08
C LYS A 147 -0.98 15.44 -1.22
N GLU A 148 -0.15 15.31 -2.25
CA GLU A 148 -0.58 14.73 -3.54
C GLU A 148 -1.06 13.28 -3.38
N LEU A 149 -0.28 12.45 -2.68
CA LEU A 149 -0.63 11.05 -2.46
C LEU A 149 -1.95 10.90 -1.69
N LEU A 150 -2.11 11.63 -0.58
CA LEU A 150 -3.30 11.49 0.27
C LEU A 150 -4.54 12.18 -0.31
N HIS A 151 -4.42 13.40 -0.84
CA HIS A 151 -5.57 14.17 -1.29
C HIS A 151 -5.93 13.96 -2.77
N VAL A 152 -4.95 13.79 -3.66
CA VAL A 152 -5.23 13.64 -5.10
C VAL A 152 -5.43 12.17 -5.44
N THR A 153 -4.51 11.30 -5.01
CA THR A 153 -4.60 9.87 -5.35
C THR A 153 -5.53 9.08 -4.43
N MET A 154 -5.92 9.67 -3.28
CA MET A 154 -6.79 9.08 -2.26
C MET A 154 -6.25 7.76 -1.70
N ILE A 155 -4.93 7.59 -1.64
CA ILE A 155 -4.30 6.33 -1.21
C ILE A 155 -4.66 5.97 0.24
N GLY A 156 -4.87 6.96 1.11
CA GLY A 156 -5.29 6.75 2.50
C GLY A 156 -6.62 6.01 2.61
N ARG A 157 -7.58 6.35 1.72
CA ARG A 157 -8.89 5.70 1.66
C ARG A 157 -8.78 4.23 1.27
N GLU A 158 -7.98 3.95 0.24
CA GLU A 158 -7.73 2.57 -0.20
C GLU A 158 -7.02 1.75 0.89
N LEU A 159 -6.04 2.34 1.58
CA LEU A 159 -5.38 1.69 2.72
C LEU A 159 -6.35 1.37 3.84
N ALA A 160 -7.21 2.31 4.25
CA ALA A 160 -8.19 2.07 5.31
C ALA A 160 -9.13 0.92 4.97
N VAL A 161 -9.67 0.89 3.75
CA VAL A 161 -10.54 -0.19 3.28
C VAL A 161 -9.80 -1.53 3.23
N ALA A 162 -8.58 -1.56 2.68
CA ALA A 162 -7.77 -2.77 2.61
C ALA A 162 -7.43 -3.32 4.01
N MET A 163 -7.10 -2.43 4.96
CA MET A 163 -6.82 -2.81 6.35
C MET A 163 -8.05 -3.40 7.05
N LEU A 164 -9.25 -2.85 6.82
CA LEU A 164 -10.49 -3.43 7.32
C LEU A 164 -10.73 -4.83 6.75
N CYS A 165 -10.48 -5.02 5.46
CA CYS A 165 -10.58 -6.33 4.82
C CYS A 165 -9.56 -7.33 5.43
N ALA A 166 -8.31 -6.91 5.62
CA ALA A 166 -7.27 -7.73 6.23
C ALA A 166 -7.64 -8.16 7.67
N LEU A 167 -8.13 -7.23 8.49
CA LEU A 167 -8.58 -7.49 9.86
C LEU A 167 -9.84 -8.36 9.94
N SER A 168 -10.62 -8.44 8.85
CA SER A 168 -11.80 -9.29 8.75
C SER A 168 -11.46 -10.72 8.35
N CYS A 169 -10.25 -10.94 7.82
CA CYS A 169 -9.80 -12.26 7.43
C CYS A 169 -9.41 -13.06 8.67
N LYS A 170 -10.00 -14.25 8.81
CA LYS A 170 -9.54 -15.23 9.80
C LYS A 170 -8.29 -15.89 9.24
N SER A 171 -7.12 -15.56 9.80
CA SER A 171 -5.87 -16.22 9.44
C SER A 171 -6.02 -17.72 9.51
N THR A 172 -5.85 -18.40 8.38
CA THR A 172 -5.94 -19.86 8.27
C THR A 172 -4.61 -20.54 8.60
N VAL A 173 -3.52 -19.77 8.61
CA VAL A 173 -2.15 -20.24 8.82
C VAL A 173 -1.52 -19.51 10.01
N ALA A 174 -1.00 -20.28 10.96
CA ALA A 174 -0.23 -19.74 12.07
C ALA A 174 1.12 -19.18 11.56
N ILE A 175 1.44 -17.95 11.93
CA ILE A 175 2.71 -17.31 11.59
C ILE A 175 3.69 -17.57 12.73
N HIS A 176 4.89 -18.02 12.39
CA HIS A 176 5.95 -18.19 13.37
C HIS A 176 6.38 -16.85 14.01
N THR A 177 6.68 -16.87 15.31
CA THR A 177 7.08 -15.67 16.06
C THR A 177 8.31 -14.97 15.48
N HIS A 178 9.30 -15.72 14.99
CA HIS A 178 10.50 -15.12 14.39
C HIS A 178 10.19 -14.33 13.11
N LEU A 179 9.25 -14.81 12.29
CA LEU A 179 8.76 -14.07 11.11
C LEU A 179 8.08 -12.76 11.54
N LYS A 180 7.23 -12.82 12.59
CA LYS A 180 6.57 -11.62 13.10
C LYS A 180 7.61 -10.58 13.54
N VAL A 181 8.60 -10.96 14.34
CA VAL A 181 9.67 -10.06 14.80
C VAL A 181 10.44 -9.45 13.63
N ALA A 182 10.90 -10.27 12.68
CA ALA A 182 11.66 -9.80 11.52
C ALA A 182 10.85 -8.82 10.64
N ILE A 183 9.54 -9.06 10.45
CA ILE A 183 8.67 -8.10 9.74
C ILE A 183 8.57 -6.77 10.51
N LEU A 184 8.45 -6.79 11.84
CA LEU A 184 8.43 -5.56 12.64
C LEU A 184 9.75 -4.78 12.52
N GLU A 185 10.88 -5.48 12.40
CA GLU A 185 12.18 -4.86 12.11
C GLU A 185 12.19 -4.18 10.74
N ILE A 186 11.66 -4.82 9.69
CA ILE A 186 11.50 -4.23 8.35
C ILE A 186 10.64 -2.95 8.42
N LEU A 187 9.53 -3.01 9.15
CA LEU A 187 8.64 -1.85 9.36
C LEU A 187 9.25 -0.77 10.27
N GLN A 188 10.43 -1.02 10.85
CA GLN A 188 11.09 -0.17 11.85
C GLN A 188 10.13 0.18 12.99
N CYS A 189 9.46 -0.83 13.52
CA CYS A 189 8.49 -0.67 14.60
C CYS A 189 8.72 -1.69 15.70
N ARG A 190 8.57 -1.28 16.96
CA ARG A 190 8.70 -2.22 18.09
C ARG A 190 7.41 -2.99 18.35
N GLN A 191 6.27 -2.37 18.03
CA GLN A 191 4.94 -2.92 18.25
C GLN A 191 4.04 -2.48 17.09
N TRP A 192 3.38 -3.45 16.47
CA TRP A 192 2.55 -3.20 15.30
C TRP A 192 1.29 -2.41 15.64
N PHE A 193 0.62 -2.71 16.76
CA PHE A 193 -0.67 -2.11 17.07
C PHE A 193 -0.60 -0.60 17.37
N PRO A 194 0.31 -0.10 18.23
CA PRO A 194 0.48 1.34 18.39
C PRO A 194 0.83 2.01 17.07
N SER A 195 1.70 1.39 16.27
CA SER A 195 2.09 1.91 14.95
C SER A 195 0.89 2.02 14.00
N LEU A 196 0.02 0.99 13.97
CA LEU A 196 -1.20 1.00 13.18
C LEU A 196 -2.15 2.11 13.65
N ARG A 197 -2.38 2.21 14.96
CA ARG A 197 -3.23 3.25 15.53
C ARG A 197 -2.76 4.65 15.15
N ASP A 198 -1.47 4.92 15.37
CA ASP A 198 -0.90 6.24 15.13
C ASP A 198 -0.92 6.57 13.62
N THR A 199 -0.65 5.58 12.77
CA THR A 199 -0.79 5.68 11.30
C THR A 199 -2.23 6.00 10.88
N CYS A 200 -3.23 5.28 11.39
CA CYS A 200 -4.63 5.54 11.05
C CYS A 200 -5.11 6.91 11.54
N LEU A 201 -4.66 7.35 12.70
CA LEU A 201 -4.97 8.69 13.23
C LEU A 201 -4.33 9.79 12.38
N GLU A 202 -3.08 9.61 11.94
CA GLU A 202 -2.44 10.59 11.05
C GLU A 202 -3.14 10.62 9.67
N LEU A 203 -3.43 9.46 9.08
CA LEU A 203 -4.19 9.38 7.82
C LEU A 203 -5.55 10.08 7.92
N SER A 204 -6.27 9.90 9.03
CA SER A 204 -7.58 10.53 9.20
C SER A 204 -7.48 12.05 9.25
N GLN A 205 -6.43 12.62 9.84
CA GLN A 205 -6.22 14.07 9.86
C GLN A 205 -6.07 14.68 8.46
N HIS A 206 -5.58 13.89 7.49
CA HIS A 206 -5.42 14.29 6.10
C HIS A 206 -6.68 14.09 5.24
N ASP A 207 -7.75 13.49 5.75
CA ASP A 207 -8.91 13.12 4.93
C ASP A 207 -10.24 13.27 5.68
N LYS A 208 -10.49 14.49 6.17
CA LYS A 208 -11.67 14.81 7.01
C LYS A 208 -12.99 14.81 6.25
N ASP A 209 -12.94 15.06 4.95
CA ASP A 209 -14.14 15.22 4.11
C ASP A 209 -14.59 13.91 3.44
N TRP A 210 -13.91 12.79 3.71
CA TRP A 210 -14.34 11.50 3.20
C TRP A 210 -15.62 11.02 3.90
N GLU A 211 -16.65 10.69 3.13
CA GLU A 211 -17.91 10.13 3.62
C GLU A 211 -17.73 8.92 4.56
N LEU A 212 -16.68 8.11 4.34
CA LEU A 212 -16.36 6.94 5.16
C LEU A 212 -15.16 7.20 6.08
N HIS A 213 -14.89 8.45 6.46
CA HIS A 213 -13.81 8.84 7.38
C HIS A 213 -13.76 8.00 8.67
N ALA A 214 -14.93 7.56 9.16
CA ALA A 214 -15.02 6.67 10.32
C ALA A 214 -14.28 5.33 10.13
N HIS A 215 -13.98 4.91 8.91
CA HIS A 215 -13.21 3.70 8.62
C HIS A 215 -11.81 3.72 9.23
N TYR A 216 -11.13 4.89 9.29
CA TYR A 216 -9.81 4.98 9.95
C TYR A 216 -9.91 4.59 11.43
N HIS A 217 -10.96 5.01 12.13
CA HIS A 217 -11.21 4.63 13.52
C HIS A 217 -11.69 3.18 13.66
N GLN A 218 -12.46 2.70 12.68
CA GLN A 218 -12.92 1.31 12.66
C GLN A 218 -11.75 0.32 12.54
N VAL A 219 -10.71 0.64 11.76
CA VAL A 219 -9.47 -0.17 11.68
C VAL A 219 -8.88 -0.35 13.07
N VAL A 220 -8.72 0.75 13.83
CA VAL A 220 -8.17 0.72 15.19
C VAL A 220 -9.06 -0.10 16.14
N SER A 221 -10.38 0.06 16.04
CA SER A 221 -11.34 -0.68 16.86
C SER A 221 -11.26 -2.19 16.60
N MET A 222 -11.22 -2.61 15.33
CA MET A 222 -11.08 -4.01 14.95
C MET A 222 -9.72 -4.59 15.35
N ALA A 223 -8.64 -3.83 15.17
CA ALA A 223 -7.30 -4.26 15.60
C ALA A 223 -7.22 -4.42 17.13
N THR A 224 -7.91 -3.57 17.90
CA THR A 224 -7.98 -3.72 19.37
C THR A 224 -8.64 -5.05 19.75
N GLN A 225 -9.73 -5.41 19.07
CA GLN A 225 -10.39 -6.70 19.28
C GLN A 225 -9.48 -7.86 18.89
N TYR A 226 -8.76 -7.73 17.77
CA TYR A 226 -7.79 -8.70 17.27
C TYR A 226 -6.68 -8.98 18.31
N VAL A 227 -6.09 -7.95 18.90
CA VAL A 227 -5.08 -8.08 19.97
C VAL A 227 -5.67 -8.73 21.23
N SER A 228 -6.89 -8.34 21.61
CA SER A 228 -7.55 -8.87 22.82
C SER A 228 -7.91 -10.37 22.72
N GLN A 229 -8.03 -10.90 21.50
CA GLN A 229 -8.41 -12.29 21.25
C GLN A 229 -7.22 -13.27 21.20
N GLY A 230 -5.99 -12.81 21.46
CA GLY A 230 -4.86 -13.70 21.76
C GLY A 230 -3.70 -13.66 20.77
N ASP A 231 -3.68 -12.76 19.79
CA ASP A 231 -2.52 -12.57 18.91
C ASP A 231 -1.53 -11.55 19.52
N GLN A 232 -1.23 -11.71 20.82
CA GLN A 232 -0.17 -10.96 21.49
C GLN A 232 1.18 -11.50 21.01
N VAL A 233 1.83 -10.74 20.14
CA VAL A 233 3.28 -10.78 19.94
C VAL A 233 3.85 -9.46 20.40
#